data_AF-A0AAW1KIN8-F1
#
_entry.id   AF-A0AAW1KIN8-F1
#
_cell.length_a   1.000
_cell.length_b   1.000
_cell.length_c   1.000
_cell.angle_alpha   90.00
_cell.angle_beta   90.00
_cell.angle_gamma   90.00
#
_symmetry.space_group_name_H-M   'P 1'
#
loop_
_entity.id
_entity.type
_entity.pdbx_description
1 polymer ?
#
loop_
_entity_poly.entity_id
_entity_poly.type
_entity_poly.pdbx_seq_one_letter_code
_entity_poly.pdbx_strand_id
1 'polypeptide(L)'
;MIVTGWGVTLKSASRFDDLLVKSPVLAVNMDNCTSIYKKMKRDLSDSEFCGTTGTHICTTLPGSAAFIPRGNDSRVTIVGLASDGSAECGSEIPIIFTKISNYLDWIESIVWP
;
A
#
# COMPACT_ATOMS: atom_id res chain seq x y z
N MET A 1 -6.69 7.22 -1.16
CA MET A 1 -5.66 7.30 -0.08
C MET A 1 -4.33 7.73 -0.68
N ILE A 2 -3.33 8.05 0.12
CA ILE A 2 -1.98 8.46 -0.33
C ILE A 2 -0.98 7.49 0.29
N VAL A 3 0.03 7.08 -0.49
CA VAL A 3 1.20 6.35 0.02
C VAL A 3 2.44 7.20 -0.23
N THR A 4 3.40 7.11 0.68
CA THR A 4 4.70 7.77 0.59
C THR A 4 5.83 6.77 0.76
N GLY A 5 6.94 6.96 0.06
CA GLY A 5 8.13 6.13 0.23
C GLY A 5 9.29 6.61 -0.65
N TRP A 6 10.46 6.05 -0.44
CA TRP A 6 11.67 6.26 -1.26
C TRP A 6 11.78 5.20 -2.37
N GLY A 7 10.65 4.77 -2.93
CA GLY A 7 10.60 3.69 -3.92
C GLY A 7 11.17 4.11 -5.28
N VAL A 8 11.32 3.15 -6.19
CA VAL A 8 11.73 3.43 -7.58
C VAL A 8 10.57 4.09 -8.32
N THR A 9 10.79 5.26 -8.91
CA THR A 9 9.75 6.00 -9.67
C THR A 9 9.79 5.79 -11.18
N LEU A 10 10.87 5.24 -11.73
CA LEU A 10 11.08 5.10 -13.18
C LEU A 10 11.41 3.65 -13.59
N LYS A 11 10.82 3.20 -14.70
CA LYS A 11 11.06 1.89 -15.34
C LYS A 11 12.53 1.56 -15.59
N SER A 12 13.36 2.58 -15.78
CA SER A 12 14.79 2.45 -16.06
C SER A 12 15.69 2.71 -14.85
N ALA A 13 15.12 3.12 -13.70
CA ALA A 13 15.91 3.41 -12.51
C ALA A 13 16.24 2.11 -11.77
N SER A 14 17.54 1.86 -11.59
CA SER A 14 18.08 0.75 -10.80
C SER A 14 18.37 1.16 -9.35
N ARG A 15 18.02 2.39 -8.97
CA ARG A 15 18.26 2.96 -7.65
C ARG A 15 16.98 3.55 -7.09
N PHE A 16 16.84 3.46 -5.78
CA PHE A 16 15.83 4.17 -5.01
C PHE A 16 16.01 5.68 -5.17
N ASP A 17 14.91 6.42 -5.17
CA ASP A 17 14.95 7.87 -5.23
C ASP A 17 15.47 8.45 -3.91
N ASP A 18 16.43 9.37 -3.99
CA ASP A 18 16.93 10.12 -2.82
C ASP A 18 15.86 11.06 -2.23
N LEU A 19 14.80 11.33 -3.01
CA LEU A 19 13.67 12.16 -2.63
C LEU A 19 12.49 11.28 -2.21
N LEU A 20 11.88 11.64 -1.08
CA LEU A 20 10.62 11.04 -0.65
C LEU A 20 9.52 11.38 -1.66
N VAL A 21 8.89 10.35 -2.22
CA VAL A 21 7.79 10.52 -3.16
C VAL A 21 6.44 10.18 -2.54
N LYS A 22 5.39 10.75 -3.12
CA LYS A 22 3.99 10.47 -2.76
C LYS A 22 3.20 10.08 -3.99
N SER A 23 2.29 9.14 -3.86
CA SER A 23 1.39 8.74 -4.93
C SER A 23 -0.04 8.53 -4.41
N PRO A 24 -1.07 8.92 -5.17
CA PRO A 24 -2.43 8.51 -4.87
C PRO A 24 -2.55 6.99 -5.03
N VAL A 25 -3.26 6.38 -4.10
CA VAL A 25 -3.67 4.98 -4.18
C VAL A 25 -5.19 4.94 -4.32
N LEU A 26 -5.64 4.24 -5.35
CA LEU A 26 -7.04 3.96 -5.60
C LEU A 26 -7.37 2.58 -5.03
N ALA A 27 -8.41 2.50 -4.22
CA ALA A 27 -8.87 1.23 -3.67
C ALA A 27 -9.38 0.34 -4.81
N VAL A 28 -9.02 -0.94 -4.76
CA VAL A 28 -9.46 -1.95 -5.72
C VAL A 28 -10.53 -2.80 -5.04
N ASN A 29 -11.58 -3.14 -5.77
CA ASN A 29 -12.60 -4.06 -5.28
C ASN A 29 -11.98 -5.42 -4.90
N MET A 30 -12.34 -5.95 -3.74
CA MET A 30 -11.72 -7.14 -3.17
C MET A 30 -11.98 -8.41 -3.99
N ASP A 31 -13.13 -8.53 -4.65
CA ASP A 31 -13.42 -9.70 -5.50
C ASP A 31 -12.48 -9.74 -6.71
N ASN A 32 -12.23 -8.57 -7.32
CA ASN A 32 -11.29 -8.44 -8.42
C ASN A 32 -9.85 -8.73 -7.95
N CYS A 33 -9.43 -8.13 -6.84
CA CYS A 33 -8.08 -8.36 -6.31
C CYS A 33 -7.84 -9.83 -5.95
N THR A 34 -8.80 -10.45 -5.27
CA THR A 34 -8.75 -11.87 -4.91
C THR A 34 -8.69 -12.75 -6.16
N SER A 35 -9.43 -12.40 -7.22
CA SER A 35 -9.39 -13.14 -8.48
C SER A 35 -8.02 -13.08 -9.17
N ILE A 36 -7.32 -11.95 -9.08
CA ILE A 36 -5.95 -11.79 -9.59
C ILE A 36 -4.98 -12.65 -8.78
N TYR A 37 -4.97 -12.50 -7.46
CA TYR A 37 -4.03 -13.21 -6.58
C TYR A 37 -4.27 -14.72 -6.49
N LYS A 38 -5.52 -15.19 -6.66
CA LYS A 38 -5.83 -16.62 -6.79
C LYS A 38 -5.13 -17.26 -8.00
N LYS A 39 -5.01 -16.56 -9.13
CA LYS A 39 -4.24 -17.06 -10.29
C LYS A 39 -2.76 -17.22 -9.97
N MET A 40 -2.26 -16.43 -9.02
CA MET A 40 -0.90 -16.48 -8.49
C MET A 40 -0.76 -17.43 -7.29
N LYS A 41 -1.79 -18.23 -6.97
CA LYS A 41 -1.83 -19.15 -5.82
C LYS A 41 -1.65 -18.46 -4.47
N ARG A 42 -2.13 -17.22 -4.34
CA ARG A 42 -2.18 -16.46 -3.08
C ARG A 42 -3.62 -16.16 -2.72
N ASP A 43 -4.05 -16.68 -1.57
CA ASP A 43 -5.36 -16.39 -1.00
C ASP A 43 -5.27 -15.17 -0.11
N LEU A 44 -6.13 -14.17 -0.32
CA LEU A 44 -6.19 -12.95 0.50
C LEU A 44 -7.12 -13.15 1.69
N SER A 45 -6.76 -12.52 2.81
CA SER A 45 -7.55 -12.50 4.05
C SER A 45 -8.33 -11.20 4.22
N ASP A 46 -9.31 -11.18 5.12
CA ASP A 46 -10.07 -9.97 5.50
C ASP A 46 -9.21 -8.91 6.22
N SER A 47 -7.99 -9.29 6.61
CA SER A 47 -6.98 -8.41 7.20
C SER A 47 -6.14 -7.67 6.15
N GLU A 48 -6.48 -7.84 4.88
CA GLU A 48 -5.79 -7.26 3.74
C GLU A 48 -6.78 -6.47 2.86
N PHE A 49 -6.27 -5.46 2.17
CA PHE A 49 -7.02 -4.80 1.10
C PHE A 49 -6.08 -4.45 -0.05
N CYS A 50 -6.64 -4.19 -1.22
CA CYS A 50 -5.85 -3.91 -2.40
C CYS A 50 -5.98 -2.46 -2.86
N GLY A 51 -4.88 -1.94 -3.39
CA GLY A 51 -4.84 -0.62 -3.99
C GLY A 51 -3.93 -0.59 -5.21
N THR A 52 -4.29 0.22 -6.20
CA THR A 52 -3.40 0.51 -7.32
C THR A 52 -2.85 1.92 -7.16
N THR A 53 -1.56 2.09 -7.39
CA THR A 53 -0.94 3.40 -7.48
C THR A 53 -0.97 3.88 -8.93
N GLY A 54 -1.04 5.19 -9.12
CA GLY A 54 -0.74 5.77 -10.42
C GLY A 54 0.70 5.47 -10.88
N THR A 55 1.06 5.97 -12.05
CA THR A 55 2.31 5.69 -12.80
C THR A 55 3.62 6.05 -12.10
N HIS A 56 3.60 6.66 -10.91
CA HIS A 56 4.78 7.24 -10.28
C HIS A 56 5.49 6.35 -9.25
N ILE A 57 4.85 5.31 -8.72
CA ILE A 57 5.52 4.36 -7.80
C ILE A 57 5.49 3.00 -8.45
N CYS A 58 6.67 2.49 -8.79
CA CYS A 58 6.82 1.19 -9.42
C CYS A 58 6.85 0.04 -8.43
N THR A 59 7.52 0.27 -7.32
CA THR A 59 7.71 -0.71 -6.27
C THR A 59 7.30 -0.01 -5.00
N THR A 60 6.24 -0.49 -4.35
CA THR A 60 5.95 -0.06 -2.99
C THR A 60 7.02 -0.64 -2.09
N LEU A 61 7.73 0.23 -1.36
CA LEU A 61 8.60 -0.23 -0.29
C LEU A 61 7.71 -0.95 0.74
N PRO A 62 7.93 -2.25 1.01
CA PRO A 62 7.22 -2.96 2.05
C PRO A 62 7.26 -2.16 3.35
N GLY A 63 6.12 -2.07 4.05
CA GLY A 63 5.94 -1.25 5.24
C GLY A 63 5.56 0.22 4.99
N SER A 64 5.48 0.69 3.75
CA SER A 64 5.04 2.06 3.46
C SER A 64 3.59 2.29 3.92
N ALA A 65 3.37 3.37 4.68
CA ALA A 65 2.05 3.72 5.18
C ALA A 65 1.16 4.33 4.09
N ALA A 66 -0.01 3.73 3.90
CA ALA A 66 -1.12 4.32 3.19
C ALA A 66 -2.01 5.07 4.19
N PHE A 67 -2.27 6.35 3.92
CA PHE A 67 -3.04 7.21 4.81
C PHE A 67 -4.07 8.06 4.08
N ILE A 68 -5.05 8.54 4.84
CA ILE A 68 -6.09 9.47 4.39
C ILE A 68 -5.91 10.79 5.15
N PRO A 69 -5.66 11.93 4.45
CA PRO A 69 -5.64 13.24 5.09
C PRO A 69 -7.01 13.63 5.64
N ARG A 70 -7.05 14.29 6.81
CA ARG A 70 -8.31 14.72 7.44
C ARG A 70 -8.61 16.19 7.12
N GLY A 71 -9.13 16.43 5.92
CA GLY A 71 -9.58 17.76 5.49
C GLY A 71 -8.45 18.80 5.56
N ASN A 72 -8.70 19.93 6.23
CA ASN A 72 -7.73 21.03 6.38
C ASN A 72 -6.80 20.88 7.60
N ASP A 73 -6.93 19.84 8.41
CA ASP A 73 -6.00 19.63 9.52
C ASP A 73 -4.71 18.94 9.03
N SER A 74 -3.62 19.10 9.78
CA SER A 74 -2.34 18.46 9.48
C SER A 74 -2.28 17.00 9.92
N ARG A 75 -3.43 16.38 10.24
CA ARG A 75 -3.50 15.00 10.72
C ARG A 75 -3.86 14.07 9.57
N VAL A 76 -3.36 12.86 9.69
CA VAL A 76 -3.63 11.78 8.74
C VAL A 76 -4.05 10.54 9.51
N THR A 77 -4.95 9.76 8.93
CA THR A 77 -5.30 8.44 9.44
C THR A 77 -4.57 7.40 8.60
N ILE A 78 -3.69 6.62 9.22
CA ILE A 78 -3.06 5.46 8.57
C ILE A 78 -4.10 4.36 8.44
N VAL A 79 -4.35 3.93 7.21
CA VAL A 79 -5.37 2.91 6.90
C VAL A 79 -4.77 1.58 6.47
N GLY A 80 -3.52 1.60 5.99
CA GLY A 80 -2.83 0.38 5.60
C GLY A 80 -1.32 0.50 5.58
N LEU A 81 -0.67 -0.65 5.55
CA LEU A 81 0.77 -0.80 5.33
C LEU A 81 0.98 -1.64 4.08
N ALA A 82 1.77 -1.17 3.12
CA ALA A 82 2.09 -1.95 1.93
C ALA A 82 2.80 -3.24 2.34
N SER A 83 2.29 -4.40 1.93
CA SER A 83 2.82 -5.72 2.30
C SER A 83 3.43 -6.42 1.10
N ASP A 84 2.68 -6.51 0.00
CA ASP A 84 3.01 -7.32 -1.16
C ASP A 84 2.46 -6.68 -2.43
N GLY A 85 2.94 -7.07 -3.59
CA GLY A 85 2.64 -6.41 -4.86
C GLY A 85 3.64 -6.80 -5.95
N SER A 86 3.43 -6.26 -7.16
CA SER A 86 4.43 -6.43 -8.21
C SER A 86 5.67 -5.60 -7.95
N ALA A 87 6.84 -6.15 -8.24
CA ALA A 87 8.09 -5.42 -8.31
C ALA A 87 8.22 -4.59 -9.61
N GLU A 88 7.37 -4.86 -10.60
CA GLU A 88 7.43 -4.25 -11.92
C GLU A 88 6.60 -2.96 -12.00
N CYS A 89 7.26 -1.89 -12.45
CA CYS A 89 6.60 -0.64 -12.82
C CYS A 89 5.45 -0.84 -13.82
N GLY A 90 4.26 -0.35 -13.50
CA GLY A 90 3.11 -0.38 -14.40
C GLY A 90 2.49 -1.77 -14.56
N SER A 91 2.76 -2.67 -13.60
CA SER A 91 2.01 -3.92 -13.48
C SER A 91 0.54 -3.64 -13.19
N GLU A 92 -0.33 -4.48 -13.76
CA GLU A 92 -1.77 -4.48 -13.43
C GLU A 92 -2.07 -5.22 -12.11
N ILE A 93 -1.07 -5.86 -11.50
CA ILE A 93 -1.20 -6.51 -10.21
C ILE A 93 -1.30 -5.42 -9.13
N PRO A 94 -2.44 -5.34 -8.41
CA PRO A 94 -2.62 -4.33 -7.38
C PRO A 94 -1.71 -4.61 -6.17
N ILE A 95 -1.36 -3.58 -5.42
CA ILE A 95 -0.60 -3.69 -4.18
C ILE A 95 -1.54 -4.19 -3.08
N ILE A 96 -1.08 -5.16 -2.30
CA ILE A 96 -1.71 -5.62 -1.07
C ILE A 96 -1.24 -4.75 0.10
N PHE A 97 -2.19 -4.25 0.86
CA PHE A 97 -1.98 -3.54 2.10
C PHE A 97 -2.54 -4.34 3.28
N THR A 98 -1.78 -4.42 4.36
CA THR A 98 -2.30 -4.85 5.66
C THR A 98 -3.31 -3.81 6.16
N LYS A 99 -4.51 -4.23 6.53
CA LYS A 99 -5.61 -3.37 6.99
C LYS A 99 -5.45 -3.02 8.47
N ILE A 100 -4.97 -1.81 8.76
CA ILE A 100 -4.60 -1.39 10.13
C ILE A 100 -5.76 -1.51 11.13
N SER A 101 -7.00 -1.29 10.69
CA SER A 101 -8.16 -1.41 11.58
C SER A 101 -8.30 -2.77 12.25
N ASN A 102 -7.81 -3.84 11.61
CA ASN A 102 -7.88 -5.20 12.16
C ASN A 102 -6.79 -5.47 13.23
N TYR A 103 -5.83 -4.57 13.40
CA TYR A 103 -4.68 -4.74 14.27
C TYR A 103 -4.62 -3.67 15.38
N LEU A 104 -5.64 -2.82 15.53
CA LEU A 104 -5.65 -1.74 16.52
C LEU A 104 -5.51 -2.29 17.95
N ASP A 105 -6.31 -3.29 18.33
CA ASP A 105 -6.24 -3.89 19.68
C ASP A 105 -4.84 -4.45 20.00
N TRP A 106 -4.21 -5.09 19.02
CA TRP A 106 -2.85 -5.62 19.16
C TRP A 106 -1.81 -4.50 19.29
N ILE A 107 -1.88 -3.47 18.43
CA ILE A 107 -1.00 -2.28 18.52
C ILE A 107 -1.16 -1.62 19.88
N GLU A 108 -2.42 -1.42 20.32
CA GLU A 108 -2.72 -0.72 21.56
C GLU A 108 -2.18 -1.46 22.78
N SER A 109 -2.31 -2.78 22.80
CA SER A 109 -1.78 -3.64 23.89
C SER A 109 -0.25 -3.57 24.04
N ILE A 110 0.48 -3.14 23.02
CA ILE A 110 1.95 -3.02 23.03
C ILE A 110 2.38 -1.60 23.37
N VAL A 111 1.74 -0.59 22.76
CA VAL A 111 2.17 0.81 22.86
C VAL A 111 1.60 1.51 24.10
N TRP A 112 0.39 1.14 24.54
CA TRP A 112 -0.28 1.69 25.73
C TRP A 112 -0.69 0.58 26.71
N PRO A 113 0.27 -0.16 27.29
CA PRO A 113 0.00 -1.26 28.21
C PRO A 113 -0.55 -0.79 29.57
#